data_AF-A0A0C5DT69-F1
#
_entry.id   AF-A0A0C5DT69-F1
#
_cell.length_a   1.000
_cell.length_b   1.000
_cell.length_c   1.000
_cell.angle_alpha   90.00
_cell.angle_beta   90.00
_cell.angle_gamma   90.00
#
_symmetry.space_group_name_H-M   'P 1'
#
loop_
_entity.id
_entity.type
_entity.pdbx_description
1 polymer ?
#
loop_
_entity_poly.entity_id
_entity_poly.type
_entity_poly.pdbx_seq_one_letter_code
_entity_poly.pdbx_strand_id
1 'polypeptide(L)'
;MNISSKLLLLLVAVITSASNPVVAAQPNDTNSAASSLYSERLQEMLDTTGWHFESAVDTKQIVKEFRANQARAQIEFSKPGIYHGRISKVVADNLGTYFIVDQGLDTVVTVLLDKYQASQWKIVNAKAEVGGVQSALEFAANFNKNQQMYFQCRKVKFGLGVYLTNCLAFPPIVKLAKFTPELNNSIDAAEHFEDLIRARASEGWARPASIPSNIAVTLQMNLGVDGVFTSINIAKSSGDKSYDNSVVAAIRNIGVLSEMHDMSPEKLEKYRSFRMTFAPNDLAL
;
A
#
# COMPACT_ATOMS: atom_id res chain seq x y z
N MET A 1 46.71 73.92 2.12
CA MET A 1 47.17 73.30 3.38
C MET A 1 46.25 72.12 3.64
N ASN A 2 46.57 70.88 3.27
CA ASN A 2 47.64 69.98 3.73
C ASN A 2 47.11 69.02 4.85
N ILE A 3 47.55 67.75 4.76
CA ILE A 3 47.57 66.70 5.81
C ILE A 3 46.20 66.00 6.04
N SER A 4 45.95 64.75 5.64
CA SER A 4 46.58 63.43 5.89
C SER A 4 46.19 62.76 7.23
N SER A 5 45.83 61.48 7.11
CA SER A 5 46.10 60.38 8.05
C SER A 5 45.12 60.05 9.20
N LYS A 6 44.57 58.83 9.06
CA LYS A 6 44.45 57.74 10.04
C LYS A 6 43.80 58.02 11.41
N LEU A 7 42.74 57.27 11.69
CA LEU A 7 42.71 56.51 12.95
C LEU A 7 42.05 55.14 12.77
N LEU A 8 42.58 54.21 13.53
CA LEU A 8 42.54 52.77 13.44
C LEU A 8 41.93 52.23 14.74
N LEU A 9 41.20 51.12 14.63
CA LEU A 9 40.85 50.12 15.67
C LEU A 9 39.81 50.49 16.75
N LEU A 10 38.73 49.71 16.77
CA LEU A 10 38.46 48.82 17.91
C LEU A 10 37.65 47.59 17.47
N LEU A 11 38.21 46.42 17.78
CA LEU A 11 37.58 45.11 17.63
C LEU A 11 36.33 45.02 18.50
N VAL A 12 35.24 44.48 17.93
CA VAL A 12 34.28 43.67 18.68
C VAL A 12 34.20 42.31 17.99
N ALA A 13 34.71 41.30 18.67
CA ALA A 13 34.56 39.91 18.27
C ALA A 13 33.09 39.51 18.42
N VAL A 14 32.38 39.34 17.30
CA VAL A 14 31.10 38.64 17.29
C VAL A 14 31.38 37.16 17.12
N ILE A 15 31.17 36.40 18.20
CA ILE A 15 31.10 34.94 18.15
C ILE A 15 29.82 34.61 17.38
N THR A 16 29.90 34.51 16.05
CA THR A 16 28.85 33.86 15.29
C THR A 16 29.04 32.36 15.48
N SER A 17 28.22 31.78 16.35
CA SER A 17 27.97 30.35 16.35
C SER A 17 27.71 29.92 14.91
N ALA A 18 28.56 29.06 14.36
CA ALA A 18 28.28 28.34 13.14
C ALA A 18 27.08 27.43 13.42
N SER A 19 25.87 27.97 13.24
CA SER A 19 24.69 27.15 13.04
C SER A 19 24.92 26.45 11.71
N ASN A 20 25.30 25.17 11.80
CA ASN A 20 25.25 24.25 10.66
C ASN A 20 23.93 24.49 9.91
N PRO A 21 23.93 24.62 8.58
CA PRO A 21 22.69 24.52 7.86
C PRO A 21 22.12 23.13 8.16
N VAL A 22 20.99 23.11 8.86
CA VAL A 22 20.11 21.95 8.88
C VAL A 22 19.82 21.68 7.40
N VAL A 23 20.39 20.58 6.90
CA VAL A 23 20.05 20.03 5.60
C VAL A 23 18.54 19.87 5.61
N ALA A 24 17.86 20.75 4.88
CA ALA A 24 16.45 20.56 4.56
C ALA A 24 16.36 19.21 3.85
N ALA A 25 15.71 18.24 4.48
CA ALA A 25 15.34 17.00 3.83
C ALA A 25 14.58 17.36 2.55
N GLN A 26 15.11 16.89 1.42
CA GLN A 26 14.47 17.06 0.12
C GLN A 26 13.09 16.36 0.15
N PRO A 27 12.03 16.98 -0.38
CA PRO A 27 10.76 16.31 -0.56
C PRO A 27 10.80 15.51 -1.87
N ASN A 28 10.78 14.15 -1.82
CA ASN A 28 10.08 13.25 -2.76
C ASN A 28 10.61 11.82 -2.98
N ASP A 29 11.39 11.21 -2.09
CA ASP A 29 11.79 9.79 -2.32
C ASP A 29 10.79 8.74 -1.79
N THR A 30 9.88 9.12 -0.87
CA THR A 30 8.86 8.20 -0.30
C THR A 30 7.53 8.20 -1.05
N ASN A 31 7.30 9.19 -1.92
CA ASN A 31 6.04 9.34 -2.65
C ASN A 31 5.98 8.48 -3.91
N SER A 32 7.12 8.15 -4.50
CA SER A 32 7.21 7.34 -5.72
C SER A 32 6.82 5.88 -5.45
N ALA A 33 7.40 5.19 -4.46
CA ALA A 33 7.02 3.80 -4.13
C ALA A 33 5.54 3.63 -3.82
N ALA A 34 5.08 4.45 -2.87
CA ALA A 34 3.70 4.45 -2.42
C ALA A 34 2.75 4.68 -3.60
N SER A 35 3.09 5.64 -4.48
CA SER A 35 2.25 5.97 -5.62
C SER A 35 2.28 4.91 -6.72
N SER A 36 3.40 4.21 -6.95
CA SER A 36 3.45 3.05 -7.86
C SER A 36 2.58 1.90 -7.34
N LEU A 37 2.78 1.51 -6.08
CA LEU A 37 2.03 0.43 -5.45
C LEU A 37 0.53 0.71 -5.41
N TYR A 38 0.17 1.95 -5.07
CA TYR A 38 -1.23 2.39 -5.13
C TYR A 38 -1.76 2.35 -6.56
N SER A 39 -0.98 2.85 -7.52
CA SER A 39 -1.38 2.87 -8.93
C SER A 39 -1.68 1.48 -9.45
N GLU A 40 -0.78 0.51 -9.22
CA GLU A 40 -1.01 -0.87 -9.59
C GLU A 40 -2.24 -1.47 -8.92
N ARG A 41 -2.39 -1.24 -7.62
CA ARG A 41 -3.53 -1.73 -6.87
C ARG A 41 -4.83 -1.15 -7.41
N LEU A 42 -4.82 0.11 -7.82
CA LEU A 42 -5.94 0.78 -8.44
C LEU A 42 -6.23 0.19 -9.82
N GLN A 43 -5.21 0.00 -10.66
CA GLN A 43 -5.36 -0.61 -11.99
C GLN A 43 -5.98 -2.01 -11.90
N GLU A 44 -5.50 -2.84 -10.98
CA GLU A 44 -6.09 -4.15 -10.71
C GLU A 44 -7.58 -4.06 -10.34
N MET A 45 -7.96 -3.09 -9.49
CA MET A 45 -9.38 -2.87 -9.16
C MET A 45 -10.19 -2.35 -10.34
N LEU A 46 -9.60 -1.52 -11.19
CA LEU A 46 -10.25 -1.02 -12.40
C LEU A 46 -10.50 -2.17 -13.39
N ASP A 47 -9.53 -3.05 -13.58
CA ASP A 47 -9.65 -4.20 -14.48
C ASP A 47 -10.68 -5.22 -13.98
N THR A 48 -10.83 -5.36 -12.66
CA THR A 48 -11.71 -6.38 -12.05
C THR A 48 -13.12 -5.87 -11.71
N THR A 49 -13.25 -4.62 -11.27
CA THR A 49 -14.53 -4.05 -10.79
C THR A 49 -14.97 -2.79 -11.53
N GLY A 50 -14.10 -2.21 -12.36
CA GLY A 50 -14.35 -0.93 -13.01
C GLY A 50 -14.42 0.24 -12.02
N TRP A 51 -15.08 1.32 -12.43
CA TRP A 51 -15.29 2.52 -11.62
C TRP A 51 -16.80 2.79 -11.45
N HIS A 52 -17.48 1.87 -10.77
CA HIS A 52 -18.94 1.82 -10.68
C HIS A 52 -19.45 1.98 -9.24
N PHE A 53 -19.06 3.07 -8.57
CA PHE A 53 -19.42 3.34 -7.17
C PHE A 53 -20.93 3.57 -6.96
N GLU A 54 -21.68 3.88 -8.01
CA GLU A 54 -23.15 3.93 -8.01
C GLU A 54 -23.80 2.57 -7.77
N SER A 55 -23.11 1.48 -8.14
CA SER A 55 -23.58 0.10 -8.02
C SER A 55 -22.95 -0.62 -6.81
N ALA A 56 -22.27 0.13 -5.93
CA ALA A 56 -21.61 -0.44 -4.76
C ALA A 56 -22.62 -1.15 -3.82
N VAL A 57 -22.22 -2.31 -3.31
CA VAL A 57 -23.04 -3.14 -2.43
C VAL A 57 -23.00 -2.61 -1.00
N ASP A 58 -24.17 -2.41 -0.37
CA ASP A 58 -24.25 -2.05 1.05
C ASP A 58 -23.66 -3.18 1.91
N THR A 59 -22.72 -2.86 2.80
CA THR A 59 -22.08 -3.89 3.64
C THR A 59 -23.07 -4.67 4.52
N LYS A 60 -24.22 -4.08 4.87
CA LYS A 60 -25.31 -4.76 5.59
C LYS A 60 -25.97 -5.86 4.75
N GLN A 61 -25.98 -5.73 3.42
CA GLN A 61 -26.45 -6.77 2.51
C GLN A 61 -25.58 -8.02 2.64
N ILE A 62 -24.26 -7.87 2.73
CA ILE A 62 -23.30 -8.98 2.86
C ILE A 62 -23.61 -9.79 4.13
N VAL A 63 -23.82 -9.08 5.25
CA VAL A 63 -24.19 -9.68 6.54
C VAL A 63 -25.51 -10.44 6.43
N LYS A 64 -26.51 -9.86 5.76
CA LYS A 64 -27.82 -10.48 5.55
C LYS A 64 -27.71 -11.76 4.72
N GLU A 65 -26.99 -11.73 3.60
CA GLU A 65 -26.79 -12.90 2.74
C GLU A 65 -26.01 -14.00 3.44
N PHE A 66 -24.96 -13.65 4.19
CA PHE A 66 -24.19 -14.61 4.97
C PHE A 66 -25.03 -15.32 6.02
N ARG A 67 -25.89 -14.59 6.74
CA ARG A 67 -26.82 -15.18 7.72
C ARG A 67 -27.86 -16.07 7.08
N ALA A 68 -28.35 -15.70 5.89
CA ALA A 68 -29.35 -16.46 5.17
C ALA A 68 -28.78 -17.78 4.63
N ASN A 69 -27.58 -17.74 4.03
CA ASN A 69 -26.90 -18.91 3.51
C ASN A 69 -25.40 -18.65 3.37
N GLN A 70 -24.61 -19.22 4.29
CA GLN A 70 -23.18 -19.02 4.35
C GLN A 70 -22.44 -19.51 3.09
N ALA A 71 -22.83 -20.67 2.55
CA ALA A 71 -22.17 -21.25 1.38
C ALA A 71 -22.41 -20.39 0.12
N ARG A 72 -23.64 -19.92 -0.07
CA ARG A 72 -23.97 -19.01 -1.19
C ARG A 72 -23.22 -17.68 -1.07
N ALA A 73 -23.20 -17.08 0.12
CA ALA A 73 -22.49 -15.83 0.35
C ALA A 73 -20.98 -15.97 0.10
N GLN A 74 -20.37 -17.10 0.50
CA GLN A 74 -18.96 -17.37 0.20
C GLN A 74 -18.68 -17.40 -1.31
N ILE A 75 -19.57 -17.99 -2.10
CA ILE A 75 -19.43 -18.03 -3.56
C ILE A 75 -19.65 -16.63 -4.16
N GLU A 76 -20.72 -15.95 -3.75
CA GLU A 76 -21.13 -14.64 -4.27
C GLU A 76 -20.07 -13.56 -4.03
N PHE A 77 -19.50 -13.52 -2.83
CA PHE A 77 -18.52 -12.51 -2.43
C PHE A 77 -17.06 -12.99 -2.50
N SER A 78 -16.80 -14.08 -3.24
CA SER A 78 -15.45 -14.62 -3.46
C SER A 78 -14.59 -13.77 -4.39
N LYS A 79 -15.22 -12.92 -5.21
CA LYS A 79 -14.57 -12.10 -6.23
C LYS A 79 -14.38 -10.64 -5.78
N PRO A 80 -13.51 -9.88 -6.48
CA PRO A 80 -13.40 -8.45 -6.25
C PRO A 80 -14.75 -7.74 -6.38
N GLY A 81 -15.00 -6.75 -5.53
CA GLY A 81 -16.27 -6.04 -5.47
C GLY A 81 -16.14 -4.62 -4.94
N ILE A 82 -17.15 -3.81 -5.25
CA ILE A 82 -17.30 -2.45 -4.73
C ILE A 82 -18.36 -2.47 -3.64
N TYR A 83 -18.04 -1.92 -2.48
CA TYR A 83 -18.87 -1.91 -1.29
C TYR A 83 -18.99 -0.50 -0.74
N HIS A 84 -20.03 -0.25 0.06
CA HIS A 84 -20.14 0.98 0.82
C HIS A 84 -20.68 0.74 2.22
N GLY A 85 -20.31 1.64 3.13
CA GLY A 85 -20.77 1.57 4.51
C GLY A 85 -20.45 2.83 5.29
N ARG A 86 -20.89 2.88 6.55
CA ARG A 86 -20.53 3.97 7.48
C ARG A 86 -19.50 3.50 8.50
N ILE A 87 -18.43 4.28 8.64
CA ILE A 87 -17.40 4.01 9.66
C ILE A 87 -18.06 4.04 11.04
N SER A 88 -17.98 2.93 11.75
CA SER A 88 -18.35 2.82 13.17
C SER A 88 -17.14 3.06 14.06
N LYS A 89 -15.95 2.60 13.65
CA LYS A 89 -14.69 2.77 14.37
C LYS A 89 -13.50 2.67 13.41
N VAL A 90 -12.42 3.40 13.71
CA VAL A 90 -11.10 3.24 13.11
C VAL A 90 -10.22 2.45 14.07
N VAL A 91 -9.54 1.41 13.58
CA VAL A 91 -8.69 0.53 14.37
C VAL A 91 -7.39 0.31 13.61
N ALA A 92 -6.25 0.31 14.30
CA ALA A 92 -4.97 -0.07 13.72
C ALA A 92 -4.19 -0.91 14.73
N ASP A 93 -3.46 -1.90 14.23
CA ASP A 93 -2.56 -2.75 15.00
C ASP A 93 -1.38 -3.20 14.12
N ASN A 94 -0.62 -4.19 14.58
CA ASN A 94 0.56 -4.69 13.87
C ASN A 94 0.24 -5.51 12.60
N LEU A 95 -1.02 -5.84 12.35
CA LEU A 95 -1.51 -6.61 11.21
C LEU A 95 -2.19 -5.73 10.15
N GLY A 96 -2.35 -4.43 10.42
CA GLY A 96 -2.86 -3.49 9.43
C GLY A 96 -3.74 -2.38 10.00
N THR A 97 -4.38 -1.66 9.10
CA THR A 97 -5.34 -0.59 9.41
C THR A 97 -6.73 -0.99 8.95
N TYR A 98 -7.71 -0.80 9.83
CA TYR A 98 -9.06 -1.30 9.66
C TYR A 98 -10.10 -0.19 9.84
N PHE A 99 -11.12 -0.23 8.99
CA PHE A 99 -12.41 0.37 9.32
C PHE A 99 -13.38 -0.70 9.78
N ILE A 100 -13.93 -0.50 10.96
CA ILE A 100 -15.14 -1.22 11.38
C ILE A 100 -16.31 -0.43 10.82
N VAL A 101 -17.10 -1.04 9.94
CA VAL A 101 -18.23 -0.38 9.26
C VAL A 101 -19.56 -1.01 9.65
N ASP A 102 -20.59 -0.17 9.72
CA ASP A 102 -21.98 -0.55 9.99
C ASP A 102 -22.15 -1.51 11.18
N GLN A 103 -21.39 -1.28 12.25
CA GLN A 103 -21.39 -2.10 13.45
C GLN A 103 -22.79 -2.15 14.07
N GLY A 104 -23.36 -3.35 14.13
CA GLY A 104 -24.59 -3.65 14.85
C GLY A 104 -24.34 -4.50 16.08
N LEU A 105 -25.42 -4.95 16.73
CA LEU A 105 -25.35 -5.81 17.93
C LEU A 105 -24.74 -7.19 17.62
N ASP A 106 -25.00 -7.73 16.43
CA ASP A 106 -24.82 -9.16 16.18
C ASP A 106 -23.89 -9.48 14.99
N THR A 107 -23.25 -8.48 14.38
CA THR A 107 -22.22 -8.69 13.35
C THR A 107 -21.37 -7.46 13.14
N VAL A 108 -20.08 -7.69 12.93
CA VAL A 108 -19.08 -6.67 12.65
C VAL A 108 -18.58 -6.86 11.23
N VAL A 109 -18.64 -5.80 10.42
CA VAL A 109 -17.96 -5.74 9.13
C VAL A 109 -16.63 -5.04 9.33
N THR A 110 -15.54 -5.77 9.11
CA THR A 110 -14.17 -5.26 9.21
C THR A 110 -13.61 -5.10 7.82
N VAL A 111 -13.15 -3.90 7.50
CA VAL A 111 -12.53 -3.55 6.22
C VAL A 111 -11.03 -3.39 6.48
N LEU A 112 -10.22 -4.35 6.06
CA LEU A 112 -8.77 -4.22 6.06
C LEU A 112 -8.35 -3.37 4.85
N LEU A 113 -7.74 -2.23 5.13
CA LEU A 113 -7.27 -1.31 4.11
C LEU A 113 -6.01 -1.85 3.44
N ASP A 114 -5.89 -1.59 2.14
CA ASP A 114 -4.64 -1.73 1.42
C ASP A 114 -3.58 -0.76 1.97
N LYS A 115 -2.30 -1.12 1.86
CA LYS A 115 -1.18 -0.44 2.51
C LYS A 115 -1.09 1.04 2.14
N TYR A 116 -1.41 1.38 0.91
CA TYR A 116 -1.36 2.75 0.41
C TYR A 116 -2.72 3.20 -0.08
N GLN A 117 -3.05 4.45 0.21
CA GLN A 117 -4.34 5.06 -0.11
C GLN A 117 -4.11 6.43 -0.74
N ALA A 118 -4.89 6.72 -1.77
CA ALA A 118 -4.96 8.06 -2.32
C ALA A 118 -5.60 9.03 -1.33
N SER A 119 -4.98 10.20 -1.24
CA SER A 119 -5.40 11.33 -0.43
C SER A 119 -5.73 12.53 -1.33
N GLN A 120 -6.37 13.54 -0.74
CA GLN A 120 -6.65 14.81 -1.41
C GLN A 120 -7.40 14.66 -2.74
N TRP A 121 -8.37 13.75 -2.78
CA TRP A 121 -9.23 13.54 -3.94
C TRP A 121 -9.89 14.83 -4.40
N LYS A 122 -9.73 15.16 -5.68
CA LYS A 122 -10.39 16.31 -6.33
C LYS A 122 -11.17 15.82 -7.53
N ILE A 123 -12.26 16.51 -7.85
CA ILE A 123 -12.98 16.28 -9.10
C ILE A 123 -12.71 17.45 -10.03
N VAL A 124 -12.04 17.17 -11.15
CA VAL A 124 -11.76 18.16 -12.20
C VAL A 124 -12.39 17.63 -13.48
N ASN A 125 -13.27 18.41 -14.10
CA ASN A 125 -13.98 18.01 -15.33
C ASN A 125 -14.69 16.64 -15.25
N ALA A 126 -15.36 16.37 -14.12
CA ALA A 126 -16.04 15.09 -13.80
C ALA A 126 -15.12 13.85 -13.73
N LYS A 127 -13.80 14.06 -13.65
CA LYS A 127 -12.78 13.03 -13.45
C LYS A 127 -12.24 13.12 -12.03
N ALA A 128 -12.00 11.97 -11.41
CA ALA A 128 -11.33 11.92 -10.12
C ALA A 128 -9.82 12.13 -10.30
N GLU A 129 -9.21 13.00 -9.51
CA GLU A 129 -7.76 13.21 -9.48
C GLU A 129 -7.24 12.95 -8.06
N VAL A 130 -6.08 12.30 -7.98
CA VAL A 130 -5.37 12.00 -6.74
C VAL A 130 -4.37 13.12 -6.47
N GLY A 131 -4.48 13.78 -5.32
CA GLY A 131 -3.53 14.83 -4.93
C GLY A 131 -2.23 14.30 -4.31
N GLY A 132 -2.24 13.07 -3.82
CA GLY A 132 -1.06 12.35 -3.33
C GLY A 132 -1.42 10.98 -2.76
N VAL A 133 -0.42 10.15 -2.49
CA VAL A 133 -0.60 8.82 -1.89
C VAL A 133 0.10 8.78 -0.54
N GLN A 134 -0.53 8.13 0.45
CA GLN A 134 -0.04 8.01 1.81
C GLN A 134 -0.31 6.61 2.37
N SER A 135 0.26 6.29 3.54
CA SER A 135 0.00 4.99 4.19
C SER A 135 -1.46 4.85 4.63
N ALA A 136 -1.93 3.61 4.77
CA ALA A 136 -3.27 3.30 5.27
C ALA A 136 -3.54 3.93 6.64
N LEU A 137 -2.53 3.96 7.51
CA LEU A 137 -2.60 4.55 8.85
C LEU A 137 -2.81 6.06 8.78
N GLU A 138 -1.99 6.77 8.00
CA GLU A 138 -2.13 8.22 7.80
C GLU A 138 -3.45 8.56 7.13
N PHE A 139 -3.88 7.76 6.16
CA PHE A 139 -5.19 7.89 5.54
C PHE A 139 -6.32 7.74 6.54
N ALA A 140 -6.35 6.65 7.30
CA ALA A 140 -7.41 6.37 8.26
C ALA A 140 -7.49 7.42 9.38
N ALA A 141 -6.36 8.05 9.75
CA ALA A 141 -6.32 9.12 10.74
C ALA A 141 -7.14 10.36 10.36
N ASN A 142 -7.47 10.54 9.08
CA ASN A 142 -8.29 11.66 8.60
C ASN A 142 -9.80 11.42 8.73
N PHE A 143 -10.22 10.23 9.15
CA PHE A 143 -11.63 9.84 9.18
C PHE A 143 -12.13 9.57 10.59
N ASN A 144 -13.41 9.88 10.79
CA ASN A 144 -14.12 9.73 12.06
C ASN A 144 -15.37 8.86 11.87
N LYS A 145 -15.98 8.50 13.01
CA LYS A 145 -17.24 7.75 13.04
C LYS A 145 -18.35 8.46 12.24
N ASN A 146 -19.28 7.66 11.71
CA ASN A 146 -20.47 8.01 10.95
C ASN A 146 -20.22 8.58 9.54
N GLN A 147 -18.96 8.68 9.10
CA GLN A 147 -18.65 9.03 7.73
C GLN A 147 -18.95 7.87 6.79
N GLN A 148 -19.61 8.17 5.68
CA GLN A 148 -19.84 7.21 4.61
C GLN A 148 -18.56 7.05 3.80
N MET A 149 -18.24 5.81 3.46
CA MET A 149 -17.08 5.44 2.66
C MET A 149 -17.45 4.39 1.63
N TYR A 150 -16.63 4.33 0.59
CA TYR A 150 -16.69 3.33 -0.46
C TYR A 150 -15.41 2.51 -0.46
N PHE A 151 -15.50 1.24 -0.84
CA PHE A 151 -14.40 0.30 -0.78
C PHE A 151 -14.35 -0.54 -2.05
N GLN A 152 -13.19 -0.59 -2.69
CA GLN A 152 -12.90 -1.58 -3.72
C GLN A 152 -12.03 -2.66 -3.09
N CYS A 153 -12.58 -3.86 -2.92
CA CYS A 153 -11.93 -4.94 -2.17
C CYS A 153 -11.73 -6.16 -3.06
N ARG A 154 -10.66 -6.91 -2.83
CA ARG A 154 -10.36 -8.11 -3.62
C ARG A 154 -11.31 -9.28 -3.37
N LYS A 155 -11.84 -9.37 -2.16
CA LYS A 155 -12.78 -10.43 -1.74
C LYS A 155 -13.34 -10.15 -0.35
N VAL A 156 -14.38 -10.90 0.00
CA VAL A 156 -14.91 -11.00 1.34
C VAL A 156 -14.56 -12.37 1.94
N LYS A 157 -14.05 -12.37 3.17
CA LYS A 157 -13.86 -13.57 3.99
C LYS A 157 -14.87 -13.58 5.12
N PHE A 158 -15.32 -14.78 5.46
CA PHE A 158 -16.27 -15.00 6.54
C PHE A 158 -15.63 -15.83 7.66
N GLY A 159 -15.87 -15.43 8.91
CA GLY A 159 -15.37 -16.10 10.11
C GLY A 159 -16.24 -15.74 11.30
N LEU A 160 -15.63 -15.22 12.37
CA LEU A 160 -16.37 -14.63 13.50
C LEU A 160 -17.11 -13.33 13.13
N GLY A 161 -16.81 -12.78 11.96
CA GLY A 161 -17.47 -11.62 11.36
C GLY A 161 -17.31 -11.65 9.84
N VAL A 162 -17.61 -10.50 9.21
CA VAL A 162 -17.42 -10.29 7.78
C VAL A 162 -16.17 -9.46 7.58
N TYR A 163 -15.24 -9.93 6.76
CA TYR A 163 -13.95 -9.30 6.52
C TYR A 163 -13.80 -8.94 5.05
N LEU A 164 -13.86 -7.67 4.72
CA LEU A 164 -13.49 -7.14 3.41
C LEU A 164 -11.97 -6.95 3.43
N THR A 165 -11.24 -7.64 2.54
CA THR A 165 -9.77 -7.71 2.62
C THR A 165 -9.09 -6.95 1.48
N ASN A 166 -7.98 -6.26 1.82
CA ASN A 166 -7.10 -5.52 0.91
C ASN A 166 -7.89 -4.47 0.11
N CYS A 167 -8.55 -3.56 0.82
CA CYS A 167 -9.47 -2.60 0.21
C CYS A 167 -8.80 -1.25 -0.08
N LEU A 168 -9.00 -0.74 -1.29
CA LEU A 168 -8.85 0.69 -1.54
C LEU A 168 -10.09 1.41 -0.99
N ALA A 169 -9.89 2.43 -0.17
CA ALA A 169 -10.95 3.20 0.47
C ALA A 169 -11.09 4.57 -0.17
N PHE A 170 -12.33 4.97 -0.42
CA PHE A 170 -12.65 6.17 -1.16
C PHE A 170 -13.68 7.02 -0.41
N PRO A 171 -13.46 8.36 -0.33
CA PRO A 171 -14.46 9.27 0.18
C PRO A 171 -15.67 9.37 -0.77
N PRO A 172 -16.86 9.78 -0.30
CA PRO A 172 -18.09 9.80 -1.12
C PRO A 172 -18.02 10.59 -2.41
N ILE A 173 -17.08 11.54 -2.51
CA ILE A 173 -16.89 12.38 -3.70
C ILE A 173 -16.59 11.56 -4.96
N VAL A 174 -16.01 10.36 -4.85
CA VAL A 174 -15.70 9.53 -6.02
C VAL A 174 -16.95 9.03 -6.74
N LYS A 175 -18.10 8.97 -6.06
CA LYS A 175 -19.39 8.64 -6.68
C LYS A 175 -19.86 9.72 -7.67
N LEU A 176 -19.33 10.94 -7.54
CA LEU A 176 -19.63 12.05 -8.46
C LEU A 176 -18.72 12.03 -9.70
N ALA A 177 -17.59 11.30 -9.64
CA ALA A 177 -16.69 11.15 -10.77
C ALA A 177 -17.30 10.18 -11.78
N LYS A 178 -17.48 10.64 -13.01
CA LYS A 178 -17.96 9.81 -14.14
C LYS A 178 -16.82 9.07 -14.83
N PHE A 179 -15.60 9.56 -14.68
CA PHE A 179 -14.42 9.03 -15.35
C PHE A 179 -13.37 8.58 -14.34
N THR A 180 -12.66 7.51 -14.73
CA THR A 180 -11.56 6.93 -13.97
C THR A 180 -10.43 7.94 -13.76
N PRO A 181 -9.76 7.88 -12.59
CA PRO A 181 -8.55 8.65 -12.37
C PRO A 181 -7.47 8.26 -13.39
N GLU A 182 -6.73 9.25 -13.86
CA GLU A 182 -5.56 9.01 -14.70
C GLU A 182 -4.43 8.49 -13.81
N LEU A 183 -3.99 7.28 -14.11
CA LEU A 183 -2.82 6.67 -13.51
C LEU A 183 -1.60 7.29 -14.19
N ASN A 184 -0.96 8.26 -13.56
CA ASN A 184 0.30 8.81 -14.06
C ASN A 184 1.44 7.83 -13.74
N ASN A 185 1.70 6.90 -14.66
CA ASN A 185 2.80 5.92 -14.57
C ASN A 185 4.20 6.54 -14.72
N SER A 186 4.40 7.83 -14.41
CA SER A 186 5.72 8.47 -14.48
C SER A 186 6.54 8.28 -13.20
N ILE A 187 6.43 7.10 -12.60
CA ILE A 187 7.21 6.76 -11.42
C ILE A 187 8.21 5.71 -11.86
N ASP A 188 9.48 5.94 -11.52
CA ASP A 188 10.56 5.03 -11.85
C ASP A 188 10.28 3.65 -11.25
N ALA A 189 9.66 2.76 -12.04
CA ALA A 189 9.26 1.42 -11.61
C ALA A 189 10.44 0.68 -10.98
N ALA A 190 11.68 0.95 -11.43
CA ALA A 190 12.87 0.32 -10.91
C ALA A 190 13.31 0.81 -9.53
N GLU A 191 13.00 2.05 -9.15
CA GLU A 191 13.34 2.61 -7.85
C GLU A 191 12.54 1.93 -6.73
N HIS A 192 11.33 1.46 -7.04
CA HIS A 192 10.37 0.91 -6.07
C HIS A 192 9.93 -0.52 -6.32
N PHE A 193 10.57 -1.18 -7.28
CA PHE A 193 10.22 -2.54 -7.65
C PHE A 193 10.43 -3.55 -6.51
N GLU A 194 11.40 -3.31 -5.64
CA GLU A 194 11.62 -4.17 -4.46
C GLU A 194 10.45 -4.08 -3.47
N ASP A 195 9.85 -2.90 -3.32
CA ASP A 195 8.66 -2.74 -2.48
C ASP A 195 7.44 -3.41 -3.11
N LEU A 196 7.34 -3.40 -4.44
CA LEU A 196 6.37 -4.18 -5.19
C LEU A 196 6.50 -5.68 -4.92
N ILE A 197 7.70 -6.23 -5.06
CA ILE A 197 7.93 -7.65 -4.79
C ILE A 197 7.49 -8.00 -3.38
N ARG A 198 7.81 -7.16 -2.39
CA ARG A 198 7.40 -7.35 -1.00
C ARG A 198 5.88 -7.30 -0.83
N ALA A 199 5.21 -6.33 -1.46
CA ALA A 199 3.76 -6.22 -1.45
C ALA A 199 3.11 -7.48 -2.06
N ARG A 200 3.52 -7.90 -3.27
CA ARG A 200 2.94 -9.10 -3.90
C ARG A 200 3.24 -10.38 -3.11
N ALA A 201 4.42 -10.50 -2.52
CA ALA A 201 4.74 -11.64 -1.66
C ALA A 201 3.80 -11.71 -0.45
N SER A 202 3.52 -10.57 0.19
CA SER A 202 2.64 -10.50 1.36
C SER A 202 1.23 -11.03 1.06
N GLU A 203 0.72 -10.77 -0.15
CA GLU A 203 -0.62 -11.19 -0.57
C GLU A 203 -0.79 -12.72 -0.61
N GLY A 204 0.29 -13.42 -0.97
CA GLY A 204 0.37 -14.88 -1.08
C GLY A 204 1.01 -15.57 0.11
N TRP A 205 1.42 -14.82 1.15
CA TRP A 205 2.20 -15.38 2.24
C TRP A 205 1.33 -16.12 3.27
N ALA A 206 1.56 -17.42 3.39
CA ALA A 206 0.96 -18.25 4.42
C ALA A 206 1.83 -18.18 5.69
N ARG A 207 1.54 -17.21 6.58
CA ARG A 207 2.27 -16.99 7.84
C ARG A 207 2.29 -18.26 8.71
N PRO A 208 3.48 -18.83 9.02
CA PRO A 208 3.58 -19.95 9.97
C PRO A 208 3.05 -19.62 11.37
N ALA A 209 2.59 -20.65 12.10
CA ALA A 209 1.93 -20.49 13.40
C ALA A 209 2.86 -19.97 14.53
N SER A 210 4.17 -20.15 14.41
CA SER A 210 5.16 -19.65 15.38
C SER A 210 6.33 -19.07 14.62
N ILE A 211 6.55 -17.76 14.76
CA ILE A 211 7.63 -17.04 14.09
C ILE A 211 8.23 -16.06 15.11
N PRO A 212 9.53 -16.17 15.43
CA PRO A 212 10.20 -15.16 16.21
C PRO A 212 10.16 -13.80 15.49
N SER A 213 10.04 -12.70 16.24
CA SER A 213 9.89 -11.36 15.63
C SER A 213 11.19 -10.79 15.04
N ASN A 214 12.36 -11.37 15.37
CA ASN A 214 13.68 -10.84 15.04
C ASN A 214 14.45 -11.68 14.01
N ILE A 215 13.74 -12.42 13.16
CA ILE A 215 14.35 -13.23 12.10
C ILE A 215 14.16 -12.58 10.74
N ALA A 216 15.04 -12.90 9.79
CA ALA A 216 14.89 -12.50 8.40
C ALA A 216 15.61 -13.50 7.50
N VAL A 217 15.05 -13.75 6.32
CA VAL A 217 15.65 -14.61 5.29
C VAL A 217 16.12 -13.75 4.13
N THR A 218 17.33 -14.00 3.63
CA THR A 218 17.82 -13.38 2.39
C THR A 218 17.71 -14.36 1.25
N LEU A 219 16.99 -13.98 0.20
CA LEU A 219 16.83 -14.76 -1.03
C LEU A 219 17.73 -14.20 -2.13
N GLN A 220 18.33 -15.08 -2.92
CA GLN A 220 18.90 -14.79 -4.24
C GLN A 220 17.87 -15.17 -5.29
N MET A 221 17.49 -14.23 -6.13
CA MET A 221 16.39 -14.39 -7.07
C MET A 221 16.81 -13.92 -8.47
N ASN A 222 16.23 -14.56 -9.49
CA ASN A 222 16.37 -14.15 -10.87
C ASN A 222 14.98 -13.94 -11.46
N LEU A 223 14.78 -12.81 -12.10
CA LEU A 223 13.53 -12.46 -12.76
C LEU A 223 13.73 -12.49 -14.28
N GLY A 224 12.83 -13.19 -14.98
CA GLY A 224 12.80 -13.21 -16.44
C GLY A 224 12.33 -11.88 -17.01
N VAL A 225 12.63 -11.62 -18.28
CA VAL A 225 12.16 -10.42 -18.99
C VAL A 225 10.64 -10.38 -19.15
N ASP A 226 9.98 -11.51 -18.94
CA ASP A 226 8.53 -11.69 -18.92
C ASP A 226 7.90 -11.39 -17.56
N GLY A 227 8.69 -10.98 -16.56
CA GLY A 227 8.18 -10.69 -15.21
C GLY A 227 8.06 -11.91 -14.30
N VAL A 228 8.54 -13.09 -14.70
CA VAL A 228 8.38 -14.33 -13.92
C VAL A 228 9.65 -14.69 -13.17
N PHE A 229 9.53 -15.09 -11.90
CA PHE A 229 10.67 -15.59 -11.13
C PHE A 229 11.18 -16.92 -11.70
N THR A 230 12.37 -16.89 -12.29
CA THR A 230 13.01 -18.06 -12.90
C THR A 230 13.83 -18.86 -11.91
N SER A 231 14.35 -18.22 -10.86
CA SER A 231 15.01 -18.91 -9.75
C SER A 231 14.79 -18.17 -8.42
N ILE A 232 14.65 -18.93 -7.34
CA ILE A 232 14.50 -18.44 -5.97
C ILE A 232 15.31 -19.37 -5.08
N ASN A 233 16.43 -18.87 -4.54
CA ASN A 233 17.34 -19.64 -3.69
C ASN A 233 17.55 -18.91 -2.36
N ILE A 234 17.73 -19.64 -1.26
CA ILE A 234 18.06 -19.05 0.03
C ILE A 234 19.55 -18.71 0.04
N ALA A 235 19.88 -17.41 0.06
CA ALA A 235 21.25 -16.92 0.18
C ALA A 235 21.72 -16.90 1.63
N LYS A 236 20.81 -16.57 2.56
CA LYS A 236 21.04 -16.61 4.01
C LYS A 236 19.75 -17.05 4.70
N SER A 237 19.81 -18.18 5.40
CA SER A 237 18.68 -18.68 6.19
C SER A 237 18.40 -17.78 7.38
N SER A 238 17.13 -17.69 7.77
CA SER A 238 16.71 -17.01 9.00
C SER A 238 17.02 -17.79 10.28
N GLY A 239 17.37 -19.08 10.14
CA GLY A 239 17.46 -20.03 11.25
C GLY A 239 16.16 -20.81 11.50
N ASP A 240 15.04 -20.42 10.87
CA ASP A 240 13.76 -21.14 10.93
C ASP A 240 13.35 -21.64 9.53
N LYS A 241 13.36 -22.96 9.35
CA LYS A 241 13.06 -23.60 8.06
C LYS A 241 11.61 -23.43 7.63
N SER A 242 10.66 -23.34 8.58
CA SER A 242 9.25 -23.13 8.27
C SER A 242 9.03 -21.72 7.73
N TYR A 243 9.67 -20.73 8.36
CA TYR A 243 9.65 -19.34 7.90
C TYR A 243 10.31 -19.23 6.53
N ASP A 244 11.54 -19.72 6.35
CA ASP A 244 12.26 -19.64 5.07
C ASP A 244 11.44 -20.23 3.91
N ASN A 245 10.86 -21.42 4.10
CA ASN A 245 10.02 -22.07 3.10
C ASN A 245 8.74 -21.27 2.80
N SER A 246 8.13 -20.66 3.82
CA SER A 246 6.94 -19.84 3.64
C SER A 246 7.21 -18.59 2.78
N VAL A 247 8.38 -17.96 2.94
CA VAL A 247 8.78 -16.80 2.13
C VAL A 247 9.07 -17.23 0.69
N VAL A 248 9.79 -18.35 0.50
CA VAL A 248 10.04 -18.89 -0.85
C VAL A 248 8.72 -19.21 -1.57
N ALA A 249 7.75 -19.78 -0.85
CA ALA A 249 6.42 -20.05 -1.40
C ALA A 249 5.67 -18.75 -1.75
N ALA A 250 5.73 -17.74 -0.89
CA ALA A 250 5.12 -16.43 -1.14
C ALA A 250 5.65 -15.78 -2.43
N ILE A 251 6.98 -15.74 -2.61
CA ILE A 251 7.59 -15.18 -3.82
C ILE A 251 7.20 -15.99 -5.06
N ARG A 252 7.21 -17.32 -4.96
CA ARG A 252 6.79 -18.19 -6.07
C ARG A 252 5.34 -17.96 -6.48
N ASN A 253 4.47 -17.57 -5.54
CA ASN A 253 3.05 -17.35 -5.78
C ASN A 253 2.71 -15.97 -6.36
N ILE A 254 3.68 -15.05 -6.49
CA ILE A 254 3.47 -13.71 -7.06
C ILE A 254 2.94 -13.78 -8.50
N GLY A 255 3.38 -14.77 -9.28
CA GLY A 255 3.04 -14.85 -10.70
C GLY A 255 3.89 -13.92 -11.57
N VAL A 256 3.25 -13.23 -12.53
CA VAL A 256 3.90 -12.32 -13.48
C VAL A 256 3.92 -10.90 -12.89
N LEU A 257 5.10 -10.28 -12.86
CA LEU A 257 5.30 -8.86 -12.55
C LEU A 257 5.32 -8.05 -13.86
N SER A 258 4.14 -7.61 -14.31
CA SER A 258 3.97 -6.85 -15.56
C SER A 258 4.75 -5.53 -15.57
N GLU A 259 5.06 -4.97 -14.41
CA GLU A 259 5.73 -3.68 -14.21
C GLU A 259 7.18 -3.69 -14.71
N MET A 260 7.78 -4.86 -14.95
CA MET A 260 9.06 -4.95 -15.64
C MET A 260 9.02 -4.42 -17.08
N HIS A 261 7.86 -4.51 -17.75
CA HIS A 261 7.74 -4.07 -19.15
C HIS A 261 7.96 -2.57 -19.32
N ASP A 262 7.71 -1.79 -18.26
CA ASP A 262 7.85 -0.34 -18.26
C ASP A 262 9.25 0.13 -17.81
N MET A 263 10.15 -0.80 -17.45
CA MET A 263 11.52 -0.47 -17.06
C MET A 263 12.45 -0.29 -18.26
N SER A 264 13.42 0.63 -18.13
CA SER A 264 14.51 0.70 -19.11
C SER A 264 15.35 -0.59 -19.09
N PRO A 265 15.95 -1.00 -20.22
CA PRO A 265 16.82 -2.17 -20.27
C PRO A 265 17.95 -2.16 -19.24
N GLU A 266 18.55 -1.00 -18.98
CA GLU A 266 19.62 -0.83 -17.99
C GLU A 266 19.16 -1.18 -16.56
N LYS A 267 17.91 -0.84 -16.22
CA LYS A 267 17.31 -1.14 -14.92
C LYS A 267 16.94 -2.61 -14.79
N LEU A 268 16.50 -3.23 -15.88
CA LEU A 268 16.18 -4.66 -15.92
C LEU A 268 17.39 -5.55 -15.62
N GLU A 269 18.60 -5.12 -15.99
CA GLU A 269 19.82 -5.86 -15.69
C GLU A 269 20.03 -6.09 -14.19
N LYS A 270 19.58 -5.17 -13.33
CA LYS A 270 19.63 -5.32 -11.87
C LYS A 270 18.83 -6.55 -11.40
N TYR A 271 17.73 -6.88 -12.06
CA TYR A 271 16.80 -7.93 -11.63
C TYR A 271 17.06 -9.31 -12.26
N ARG A 272 18.08 -9.43 -13.13
CA ARG A 272 18.52 -10.74 -13.65
C ARG A 272 19.11 -11.64 -12.56
N SER A 273 19.70 -11.05 -11.52
CA SER A 273 20.25 -11.75 -10.37
C SER A 273 20.43 -10.77 -9.21
N PHE A 274 19.53 -10.82 -8.23
CA PHE A 274 19.50 -9.87 -7.12
C PHE A 274 19.18 -10.56 -5.79
N ARG A 275 19.45 -9.84 -4.70
CA ARG A 275 19.13 -10.31 -3.35
C ARG A 275 18.13 -9.40 -2.68
N MET A 276 17.18 -10.01 -1.99
CA MET A 276 16.27 -9.30 -1.10
C MET A 276 16.22 -10.00 0.26
N THR A 277 16.05 -9.21 1.31
CA THR A 277 15.85 -9.72 2.67
C THR A 277 14.41 -9.45 3.08
N PHE A 278 13.78 -10.48 3.65
CA PHE A 278 12.40 -10.45 4.12
C PHE A 278 12.36 -10.76 5.61
N ALA A 279 11.83 -9.83 6.39
CA ALA A 279 11.45 -10.01 7.78
C ALA A 279 9.93 -10.29 7.90
N PRO A 280 9.43 -10.85 9.01
CA PRO A 280 7.99 -11.10 9.16
C PRO A 280 7.11 -9.86 8.99
N ASN A 281 7.59 -8.70 9.44
CA ASN A 281 6.87 -7.43 9.32
C ASN A 281 6.81 -6.91 7.87
N ASP A 282 7.72 -7.35 7.02
CA ASP A 282 7.70 -7.03 5.59
C ASP A 282 6.59 -7.77 4.84
N LEU A 283 6.14 -8.91 5.39
CA LEU A 283 5.18 -9.81 4.75
C LEU A 283 3.81 -9.83 5.43
N ALA A 284 3.69 -9.32 6.65
CA ALA A 284 2.44 -9.25 7.41
C ALA A 284 1.62 -7.98 7.08
N LEU A 285 1.71 -7.49 5.84
CA LEU A 285 1.11 -6.25 5.35
C LEU A 285 -0.42 -6.29 5.29
#